data_AF-A0A382QCY4-F1
#
_entry.id   AF-A0A382QCY4-F1
#
_cell.length_a   1.000
_cell.length_b   1.000
_cell.length_c   1.000
_cell.angle_alpha   90.00
_cell.angle_beta   90.00
_cell.angle_gamma   90.00
#
_symmetry.space_group_name_H-M   'P 1'
#
loop_
_entity.id
_entity.type
_entity.pdbx_description
1 polymer ?
#
loop_
_entity_poly.entity_id
_entity_poly.type
_entity_poly.pdbx_seq_one_letter_code
_entity_poly.pdbx_strand_id
1 'polypeptide(L)'
;LTYLWLKEDFELRVGVRKVFWGVTEFIHLIDIVNQTDLVESVDTEDKLGQPMVNFSVSRDWGMVDIFWMPFFRERTFVGTGGRLRGASVVDEARTQYESAAEEWHSDWALRYSYTFGDIDMGLSQFVGTSRDPTLLDGTDSNGDDIKIPKYEQIKQTSLDVAYVIGEWLWKLESLYRTGQGNEDYFAWAGGFEYTSVGVLESKMDLGFVGEWLYDDREDDADTAFENDIAGGLRLTVNDAASSEALLGWVQDVDTSARLLFLEASRRFGNNWLLNIEMRLSLDQPDSDFLFDQRKDDLFQTELFYYF
;
A
#
# COMPACT_ATOMS: atom_id res chain seq x y z
N LEU A 1 -1.33 -20.19 -6.73
CA LEU A 1 -2.01 -21.42 -6.24
C LEU A 1 -1.72 -21.55 -4.75
N THR A 2 -2.73 -21.83 -3.94
CA THR A 2 -2.62 -21.96 -2.47
C THR A 2 -3.35 -23.22 -2.04
N TYR A 3 -2.68 -24.06 -1.25
CA TYR A 3 -3.29 -25.20 -0.57
C TYR A 3 -3.73 -24.76 0.82
N LEU A 4 -4.96 -25.08 1.19
CA LEU A 4 -5.55 -24.77 2.49
C LEU A 4 -5.89 -26.07 3.23
N TRP A 5 -5.37 -26.20 4.44
CA TRP A 5 -5.83 -27.16 5.43
C TRP A 5 -6.57 -26.43 6.54
N LEU A 6 -7.88 -26.63 6.59
CA LEU A 6 -8.76 -26.03 7.58
C LEU A 6 -9.13 -27.05 8.66
N LYS A 7 -8.96 -26.67 9.93
CA LYS A 7 -9.43 -27.39 11.12
C LYS A 7 -10.24 -26.45 12.00
N GLU A 8 -10.95 -26.99 12.98
CA GLU A 8 -11.79 -26.20 13.90
C GLU A 8 -10.99 -25.09 14.62
N ASP A 9 -9.71 -25.34 14.87
CA ASP A 9 -8.86 -24.53 15.74
C ASP A 9 -7.73 -23.79 15.01
N PHE A 10 -7.45 -24.16 13.77
CA PHE A 10 -6.33 -23.60 13.02
C PHE A 10 -6.52 -23.72 11.51
N GLU A 11 -5.86 -22.82 10.79
CA GLU A 11 -5.68 -22.86 9.35
C GLU A 11 -4.20 -22.97 9.02
N LEU A 12 -3.87 -23.80 8.04
CA LEU A 12 -2.55 -23.84 7.42
C LEU A 12 -2.70 -23.58 5.93
N ARG A 13 -1.96 -22.59 5.43
CA ARG A 13 -1.95 -22.19 4.03
C ARG A 13 -0.54 -22.26 3.48
N VAL A 14 -0.37 -22.93 2.34
CA VAL A 14 0.93 -23.09 1.68
C VAL A 14 0.80 -22.75 0.20
N GLY A 15 1.61 -21.82 -0.29
CA GLY A 15 1.64 -21.43 -1.70
C GLY A 15 1.97 -19.96 -1.88
N VAL A 16 1.53 -19.38 -3.00
CA VAL A 16 1.71 -17.94 -3.29
C VAL A 16 0.41 -17.22 -2.96
N ARG A 17 0.47 -16.19 -2.09
CA ARG A 17 -0.71 -15.44 -1.61
C ARG A 17 -0.46 -13.94 -1.58
N LYS A 18 -1.52 -13.15 -1.74
CA LYS A 18 -1.53 -11.73 -1.34
C LYS A 18 -2.14 -11.63 0.07
N VAL A 19 -1.53 -10.84 0.95
CA VAL A 19 -1.94 -10.63 2.35
C VAL A 19 -1.94 -9.14 2.64
N PHE A 20 -3.10 -8.55 2.81
CA PHE A 20 -3.20 -7.12 3.06
C PHE A 20 -3.17 -6.81 4.56
N TRP A 21 -2.31 -5.87 4.97
CA TRP A 21 -2.31 -5.29 6.31
C TRP A 21 -2.44 -3.78 6.20
N GLY A 22 -3.48 -3.24 6.81
CA GLY A 22 -3.74 -1.82 6.83
C GLY A 22 -5.19 -1.52 7.16
N VAL A 23 -5.42 -0.29 7.60
CA VAL A 23 -6.72 0.30 7.89
C VAL A 23 -6.85 1.70 7.26
N THR A 24 -5.78 2.45 7.00
CA THR A 24 -5.87 3.78 6.36
C THR A 24 -6.34 3.69 4.91
N GLU A 25 -6.77 4.78 4.31
CA GLU A 25 -7.40 4.83 2.97
C GLU A 25 -6.40 5.16 1.87
N PHE A 26 -5.50 6.12 2.10
CA PHE A 26 -4.67 6.66 1.02
C PHE A 26 -3.34 5.95 0.87
N ILE A 27 -2.76 5.47 1.97
CA ILE A 27 -1.50 4.72 2.01
C ILE A 27 -1.62 3.67 3.10
N HIS A 28 -1.12 2.47 2.82
CA HIS A 28 -1.08 1.36 3.77
C HIS A 28 0.35 1.16 4.29
N LEU A 29 0.71 1.98 5.28
CA LEU A 29 2.06 2.10 5.83
C LEU A 29 2.60 0.76 6.34
N ILE A 30 1.74 -0.08 6.90
CA ILE A 30 2.17 -1.33 7.55
C ILE A 30 2.17 -2.56 6.62
N ASP A 31 1.76 -2.42 5.35
CA ASP A 31 1.71 -3.55 4.40
C ASP A 31 3.10 -3.97 3.91
N ILE A 32 3.71 -4.91 4.64
CA ILE A 32 5.10 -5.34 4.45
C ILE A 32 5.25 -6.79 3.96
N VAL A 33 4.15 -7.53 3.83
CA VAL A 33 4.22 -8.97 3.49
C VAL A 33 4.44 -9.17 2.00
N ASN A 34 3.73 -8.40 1.16
CA ASN A 34 3.81 -8.58 -0.29
C ASN A 34 4.65 -7.50 -0.92
N GLN A 35 5.30 -7.88 -2.01
CA GLN A 35 5.95 -6.93 -2.89
C GLN A 35 4.93 -6.22 -3.79
N THR A 36 5.07 -4.89 -3.92
CA THR A 36 4.31 -4.06 -4.87
C THR A 36 4.68 -4.36 -6.33
N ASP A 37 3.68 -4.29 -7.21
CA ASP A 37 3.82 -4.34 -8.67
C ASP A 37 3.61 -2.96 -9.29
N LEU A 38 4.67 -2.15 -9.39
CA LEU A 38 4.57 -0.78 -9.93
C LEU A 38 4.29 -0.73 -11.44
N VAL A 39 4.38 -1.87 -12.12
CA VAL A 39 4.05 -1.96 -13.56
C VAL A 39 2.54 -2.08 -13.75
N GLU A 40 1.82 -2.69 -12.80
CA GLU A 40 0.36 -2.83 -12.85
C GLU A 40 -0.34 -1.53 -12.47
N SER A 41 0.01 -0.95 -11.30
CA SER A 41 -0.49 0.34 -10.86
C SER A 41 0.56 1.13 -10.07
N VAL A 42 0.51 2.45 -10.19
CA VAL A 42 1.45 3.39 -9.55
C VAL A 42 1.04 3.76 -8.13
N ASP A 43 -0.20 3.46 -7.75
CA ASP A 43 -0.75 3.69 -6.40
C ASP A 43 -0.20 2.76 -5.34
N THR A 44 0.56 1.75 -5.76
CA THR A 44 1.17 0.72 -4.92
C THR A 44 0.20 -0.30 -4.33
N GLU A 45 -1.07 -0.29 -4.70
CA GLU A 45 -2.12 -1.22 -4.23
C GLU A 45 -1.98 -2.60 -4.86
N ASP A 46 -1.53 -2.66 -6.11
CA ASP A 46 -1.28 -3.92 -6.78
C ASP A 46 -0.04 -4.62 -6.23
N LYS A 47 -0.26 -5.82 -5.68
CA LYS A 47 0.83 -6.65 -5.14
C LYS A 47 1.11 -7.86 -6.03
N LEU A 48 2.37 -8.26 -6.13
CA LEU A 48 2.80 -9.48 -6.84
C LEU A 48 2.31 -10.76 -6.15
N GLY A 49 2.12 -10.71 -4.83
CA GLY A 49 1.88 -11.86 -3.96
C GLY A 49 3.17 -12.61 -3.60
N GLN A 50 3.16 -13.30 -2.47
CA GLN A 50 4.34 -13.79 -1.78
C GLN A 50 4.27 -15.32 -1.57
N PRO A 51 5.31 -16.09 -1.98
CA PRO A 51 5.45 -17.49 -1.58
C PRO A 51 5.60 -17.59 -0.07
N MET A 52 4.71 -18.36 0.57
CA MET A 52 4.66 -18.45 2.02
C MET A 52 4.05 -19.76 2.53
N VAL A 53 4.39 -20.07 3.77
CA VAL A 53 3.58 -20.87 4.69
C VAL A 53 2.99 -19.91 5.71
N ASN A 54 1.67 -19.92 5.85
CA ASN A 54 0.95 -19.13 6.85
C ASN A 54 0.15 -20.08 7.73
N PHE A 55 0.37 -19.97 9.04
CA PHE A 55 -0.34 -20.72 10.06
C PHE A 55 -1.13 -19.74 10.92
N SER A 56 -2.44 -19.94 10.99
CA SER A 56 -3.37 -19.05 11.67
C SER A 56 -4.11 -19.82 12.76
N VAL A 57 -4.17 -19.27 13.96
CA VAL A 57 -4.93 -19.81 15.08
C VAL A 57 -5.89 -18.75 15.57
N SER A 58 -7.17 -19.09 15.62
CA SER A 58 -8.22 -18.20 16.13
C SER A 58 -8.81 -18.80 17.40
N ARG A 59 -8.88 -18.00 18.46
CA ARG A 59 -9.43 -18.35 19.77
C ARG A 59 -10.25 -17.19 20.32
N ASP A 60 -10.92 -17.40 21.45
CA ASP A 60 -11.70 -16.36 22.13
C ASP A 60 -10.85 -15.14 22.56
N TRP A 61 -9.53 -15.32 22.68
CA TRP A 61 -8.58 -14.25 23.01
C TRP A 61 -8.00 -13.54 21.77
N GLY A 62 -8.40 -13.92 20.55
CA GLY A 62 -7.94 -13.30 19.31
C GLY A 62 -7.33 -14.27 18.31
N MET A 63 -6.72 -13.70 17.28
CA MET A 63 -6.09 -14.42 16.18
C MET A 63 -4.57 -14.20 16.19
N VAL A 64 -3.83 -15.27 15.98
CA VAL A 64 -2.38 -15.24 15.76
C VAL A 64 -2.07 -15.83 14.41
N ASP A 65 -1.37 -15.06 13.59
CA ASP A 65 -0.84 -15.48 12.30
C ASP A 65 0.68 -15.53 12.34
N ILE A 66 1.24 -16.66 11.90
CA ILE A 66 2.67 -16.87 11.73
C ILE A 66 2.93 -17.07 10.24
N PHE A 67 3.83 -16.27 9.69
CA PHE A 67 4.24 -16.30 8.30
C PHE A 67 5.70 -16.71 8.19
N TRP A 68 5.97 -17.70 7.35
CA TRP A 68 7.29 -18.04 6.88
C TRP A 68 7.33 -17.86 5.37
N MET A 69 8.28 -17.07 4.88
CA MET A 69 8.41 -16.68 3.48
C MET A 69 9.79 -17.12 2.98
N PRO A 70 9.88 -18.30 2.32
CA PRO A 70 11.17 -18.88 1.94
C PRO A 70 11.79 -18.30 0.67
N PHE A 71 11.08 -17.40 -0.01
CA PHE A 71 11.51 -16.85 -1.29
C PHE A 71 11.00 -15.41 -1.46
N PHE A 72 11.92 -14.45 -1.51
CA PHE A 72 11.69 -13.05 -1.77
C PHE A 72 11.38 -12.80 -3.26
N ARG A 73 10.56 -11.79 -3.55
CA ARG A 73 10.29 -11.35 -4.93
C ARG A 73 10.65 -9.88 -5.05
N GLU A 74 11.40 -9.55 -6.09
CA GLU A 74 11.74 -8.17 -6.41
C GLU A 74 10.52 -7.36 -6.83
N ARG A 75 10.53 -6.06 -6.49
CA ARG A 75 9.62 -5.04 -6.99
C ARG A 75 9.78 -4.95 -8.51
N THR A 76 8.68 -4.91 -9.23
CA THR A 76 8.71 -4.53 -10.65
C THR A 76 8.85 -3.02 -10.75
N PHE A 77 9.62 -2.54 -11.71
CA PHE A 77 9.78 -1.10 -11.96
C PHE A 77 9.34 -0.73 -13.37
N VAL A 78 8.84 0.50 -13.50
CA VAL A 78 8.42 1.02 -14.80
C VAL A 78 9.64 1.27 -15.69
N GLY A 79 9.76 0.50 -16.78
CA GLY A 79 10.86 0.63 -17.73
C GLY A 79 10.77 1.88 -18.64
N THR A 80 11.73 2.03 -19.55
CA THR A 80 11.87 3.20 -20.44
C THR A 80 10.65 3.51 -21.31
N GLY A 81 9.86 2.50 -21.66
CA GLY A 81 8.64 2.65 -22.46
C GLY A 81 7.38 2.95 -21.65
N GLY A 82 7.44 2.93 -20.32
CA GLY A 82 6.33 3.22 -19.43
C GLY A 82 6.26 4.70 -19.03
N ARG A 83 5.12 5.10 -18.46
CA ARG A 83 4.85 6.44 -17.91
C ARG A 83 4.80 6.40 -16.38
N LEU A 84 4.76 7.56 -15.72
CA LEU A 84 4.71 7.67 -14.26
C LEU A 84 5.93 7.01 -13.58
N ARG A 85 7.11 7.33 -14.13
CA ARG A 85 8.40 6.85 -13.64
C ARG A 85 9.30 8.00 -13.24
N GLY A 86 10.28 7.73 -12.38
CA GLY A 86 11.39 8.65 -12.14
C GLY A 86 12.21 8.92 -13.42
N ALA A 87 12.99 10.00 -13.44
CA ALA A 87 13.79 10.38 -14.61
C ALA A 87 14.80 9.29 -14.98
N SER A 88 15.49 8.75 -13.97
CA SER A 88 16.45 7.66 -14.11
C SER A 88 15.74 6.30 -14.12
N VAL A 89 16.21 5.41 -14.99
CA VAL A 89 15.67 4.05 -15.11
C VAL A 89 16.24 3.17 -14.00
N VAL A 90 15.41 2.30 -13.44
CA VAL A 90 15.85 1.29 -12.47
C VAL A 90 16.42 0.09 -13.23
N ASP A 91 17.70 -0.24 -13.00
CA ASP A 91 18.39 -1.39 -13.59
C ASP A 91 18.27 -2.61 -12.67
N GLU A 92 17.18 -3.37 -12.85
CA GLU A 92 16.89 -4.61 -12.13
C GLU A 92 17.97 -5.69 -12.35
N ALA A 93 18.77 -5.63 -13.41
CA ALA A 93 19.85 -6.59 -13.63
C ALA A 93 21.05 -6.38 -12.68
N ARG A 94 21.08 -5.25 -11.96
CA ARG A 94 22.13 -4.90 -10.98
C ARG A 94 21.62 -4.90 -9.54
N THR A 95 20.42 -5.45 -9.29
CA THR A 95 19.84 -5.55 -7.95
C THR A 95 20.86 -6.04 -6.92
N GLN A 96 20.89 -5.37 -5.77
CA GLN A 96 21.75 -5.72 -4.64
C GLN A 96 20.94 -6.23 -3.47
N TYR A 97 21.48 -7.22 -2.77
CA TYR A 97 20.91 -7.77 -1.55
C TYR A 97 21.89 -7.59 -0.40
N GLU A 98 21.39 -7.18 0.77
CA GLU A 98 22.19 -7.21 1.99
C GLU A 98 22.45 -8.66 2.45
N SER A 99 21.47 -9.54 2.25
CA SER A 99 21.62 -10.96 2.55
C SER A 99 22.35 -11.68 1.42
N ALA A 100 23.38 -12.46 1.78
CA ALA A 100 24.07 -13.34 0.83
C ALA A 100 23.20 -14.50 0.31
N ALA A 101 22.01 -14.71 0.89
CA ALA A 101 21.03 -15.68 0.37
C ALA A 101 20.15 -15.09 -0.75
N GLU A 102 20.28 -13.79 -1.06
CA GLU A 102 19.53 -13.09 -2.11
C GLU A 102 18.03 -13.38 -2.00
N GLU A 103 17.37 -13.82 -3.08
CA GLU A 103 15.94 -14.12 -3.09
C GLU A 103 15.58 -15.32 -2.22
N TRP A 104 16.54 -16.17 -1.87
CA TRP A 104 16.32 -17.35 -1.04
C TRP A 104 16.43 -17.06 0.47
N HIS A 105 16.62 -15.80 0.86
CA HIS A 105 16.52 -15.43 2.26
C HIS A 105 15.13 -15.77 2.83
N SER A 106 15.10 -16.31 4.05
CA SER A 106 13.86 -16.68 4.71
C SER A 106 13.37 -15.53 5.59
N ASP A 107 12.29 -14.90 5.17
CA ASP A 107 11.63 -13.83 5.91
C ASP A 107 10.54 -14.40 6.83
N TRP A 108 10.26 -13.71 7.92
CA TRP A 108 9.28 -14.11 8.93
C TRP A 108 8.38 -12.95 9.32
N ALA A 109 7.12 -13.27 9.62
CA ALA A 109 6.23 -12.31 10.25
C ALA A 109 5.32 -12.98 11.28
N LEU A 110 4.98 -12.24 12.33
CA LEU A 110 4.01 -12.60 13.35
C LEU A 110 3.00 -11.46 13.44
N ARG A 111 1.72 -11.80 13.48
CA ARG A 111 0.65 -10.84 13.73
C ARG A 111 -0.30 -11.38 14.79
N TYR A 112 -0.64 -10.55 15.76
CA TYR A 112 -1.71 -10.78 16.71
C TYR A 112 -2.81 -9.75 16.44
N SER A 113 -4.05 -10.20 16.34
CA SER A 113 -5.20 -9.30 16.18
C SER A 113 -6.33 -9.68 17.13
N TYR A 114 -7.06 -8.67 17.59
CA TYR A 114 -8.18 -8.85 18.50
C TYR A 114 -9.20 -7.72 18.35
N THR A 115 -10.47 -8.08 18.46
CA THR A 115 -11.59 -7.14 18.48
C THR A 115 -12.11 -7.04 19.89
N PHE A 116 -12.08 -5.82 20.46
CA PHE A 116 -12.67 -5.51 21.77
C PHE A 116 -13.77 -4.45 21.60
N GLY A 117 -15.03 -4.90 21.69
CA GLY A 117 -16.17 -4.01 21.49
C GLY A 117 -16.18 -3.46 20.06
N ASP A 118 -16.08 -2.14 19.94
CA ASP A 118 -16.05 -1.44 18.64
C ASP A 118 -14.62 -1.11 18.17
N ILE A 119 -13.59 -1.64 18.86
CA ILE A 119 -12.18 -1.46 18.51
C ILE A 119 -11.62 -2.76 17.92
N ASP A 120 -11.11 -2.68 16.70
CA ASP A 120 -10.25 -3.68 16.09
C ASP A 120 -8.80 -3.25 16.22
N MET A 121 -7.92 -4.16 16.64
CA MET A 121 -6.48 -3.86 16.75
C MET A 121 -5.61 -5.00 16.24
N GLY A 122 -4.48 -4.63 15.64
CA GLY A 122 -3.44 -5.53 15.16
C GLY A 122 -2.07 -5.09 15.64
N LEU A 123 -1.26 -6.03 16.12
CA LEU A 123 0.16 -5.84 16.41
C LEU A 123 0.95 -6.86 15.59
N SER A 124 1.93 -6.39 14.82
CA SER A 124 2.78 -7.27 14.02
C SER A 124 4.27 -7.00 14.17
N GLN A 125 5.05 -8.04 13.95
CA GLN A 125 6.51 -7.99 13.82
C GLN A 125 6.89 -8.68 12.51
N PHE A 126 7.59 -7.97 11.64
CA PHE A 126 8.25 -8.49 10.46
C PHE A 126 9.77 -8.50 10.68
N VAL A 127 10.43 -9.56 10.20
CA VAL A 127 11.89 -9.68 10.15
C VAL A 127 12.28 -10.32 8.83
N GLY A 128 12.99 -9.59 7.98
CA GLY A 128 13.39 -10.10 6.67
C GLY A 128 13.73 -8.99 5.70
N THR A 129 13.68 -9.33 4.42
CA THR A 129 14.05 -8.44 3.32
C THR A 129 12.97 -7.37 3.10
N SER A 130 13.37 -6.09 3.06
CA SER A 130 12.47 -4.95 2.85
C SER A 130 11.66 -5.08 1.56
N ARG A 131 10.39 -4.67 1.58
CA ARG A 131 9.56 -4.51 0.36
C ARG A 131 9.71 -3.14 -0.29
N ASP A 132 10.44 -2.24 0.36
CA ASP A 132 10.77 -0.89 -0.08
C ASP A 132 12.28 -0.82 -0.32
N PRO A 133 12.77 -1.12 -1.54
CA PRO A 133 14.19 -1.05 -1.83
C PRO A 133 14.68 0.39 -1.87
N THR A 134 15.83 0.65 -1.27
CA THR A 134 16.56 1.90 -1.47
C THR A 134 17.14 1.94 -2.87
N LEU A 135 16.95 3.04 -3.60
CA LEU A 135 17.41 3.21 -4.97
C LEU A 135 18.77 3.90 -5.00
N LEU A 136 19.84 3.12 -5.15
CA LEU A 136 21.21 3.63 -5.24
C LEU A 136 21.46 4.29 -6.59
N ASP A 137 22.20 5.40 -6.60
CA ASP A 137 22.69 6.01 -7.83
C ASP A 137 23.77 5.14 -8.51
N GLY A 138 23.69 5.06 -9.83
CA GLY A 138 24.68 4.37 -10.64
C GLY A 138 24.74 4.93 -12.06
N THR A 139 25.66 4.37 -12.85
CA THR A 139 25.81 4.71 -14.27
C THR A 139 25.87 3.43 -15.09
N ASP A 140 25.19 3.42 -16.24
CA ASP A 140 25.21 2.29 -17.16
C ASP A 140 26.52 2.23 -17.99
N SER A 141 26.63 1.29 -18.93
CA SER A 141 27.82 1.18 -19.79
C SER A 141 27.98 2.31 -20.81
N ASN A 142 26.92 3.07 -21.08
CA ASN A 142 26.90 4.18 -22.02
C ASN A 142 27.16 5.54 -21.35
N GLY A 143 27.16 5.59 -20.02
CA GLY A 143 27.34 6.82 -19.25
C GLY A 143 26.02 7.47 -18.81
N ASP A 144 24.88 6.78 -18.98
CA ASP A 144 23.57 7.28 -18.58
C ASP A 144 23.30 6.97 -17.09
N ASP A 145 22.67 7.92 -16.39
CA ASP A 145 22.29 7.77 -14.98
C ASP A 145 21.21 6.68 -14.82
N ILE A 146 21.41 5.78 -13.86
CA ILE A 146 20.49 4.69 -13.52
C ILE A 146 20.31 4.61 -12.00
N LYS A 147 19.22 3.98 -11.60
CA LYS A 147 18.99 3.58 -10.21
C LYS A 147 19.20 2.08 -10.05
N ILE A 148 19.80 1.65 -8.96
CA ILE A 148 20.07 0.25 -8.64
C ILE A 148 19.30 -0.08 -7.36
N PRO A 149 18.32 -1.01 -7.38
CA PRO A 149 17.57 -1.34 -6.20
C PRO A 149 18.43 -2.14 -5.22
N LYS A 150 18.44 -1.74 -3.96
CA LYS A 150 19.10 -2.44 -2.86
C LYS A 150 18.06 -2.92 -1.86
N TYR A 151 18.01 -4.23 -1.63
CA TYR A 151 17.12 -4.86 -0.66
C TYR A 151 17.85 -5.12 0.65
N GLU A 152 17.45 -4.36 1.66
CA GLU A 152 18.03 -4.38 3.01
C GLU A 152 17.28 -5.33 3.94
N GLN A 153 17.95 -5.76 5.01
CA GLN A 153 17.36 -6.63 6.04
C GLN A 153 16.79 -5.79 7.17
N ILE A 154 15.47 -5.81 7.31
CA ILE A 154 14.75 -4.96 8.24
C ILE A 154 14.12 -5.73 9.39
N LYS A 155 13.85 -5.02 10.47
CA LYS A 155 12.88 -5.41 11.49
C LYS A 155 11.84 -4.32 11.59
N GLN A 156 10.58 -4.68 11.41
CA GLN A 156 9.47 -3.73 11.52
C GLN A 156 8.47 -4.21 12.56
N THR A 157 8.21 -3.36 13.55
CA THR A 157 7.08 -3.52 14.48
C THR A 157 5.98 -2.58 14.03
N SER A 158 4.75 -3.08 13.92
CA SER A 158 3.61 -2.30 13.44
C SER A 158 2.39 -2.46 14.31
N LEU A 159 1.62 -1.38 14.42
CA LEU A 159 0.32 -1.31 15.09
C LEU A 159 -0.71 -0.80 14.08
N ASP A 160 -1.88 -1.43 14.06
CA ASP A 160 -3.08 -0.87 13.44
C ASP A 160 -4.24 -0.88 14.42
N VAL A 161 -5.06 0.16 14.36
CA VAL A 161 -6.25 0.33 15.18
C VAL A 161 -7.36 0.91 14.32
N ALA A 162 -8.52 0.27 14.34
CA ALA A 162 -9.77 0.81 13.81
C ALA A 162 -10.80 0.91 14.94
N TYR A 163 -11.47 2.05 15.05
CA TYR A 163 -12.48 2.29 16.07
C TYR A 163 -13.75 2.86 15.46
N VAL A 164 -14.85 2.11 15.57
CA VAL A 164 -16.16 2.50 15.04
C VAL A 164 -16.99 3.16 16.15
N ILE A 165 -17.52 4.36 15.89
CA ILE A 165 -18.46 5.02 16.80
C ILE A 165 -19.52 5.80 16.02
N GLY A 166 -20.75 5.27 16.02
CA GLY A 166 -21.85 5.83 15.24
C GLY A 166 -21.51 5.78 13.75
N GLU A 167 -21.54 6.93 13.08
CA GLU A 167 -21.19 7.09 11.68
C GLU A 167 -19.70 7.41 11.43
N TRP A 168 -18.89 7.40 12.50
CA TRP A 168 -17.46 7.66 12.44
C TRP A 168 -16.65 6.36 12.52
N LEU A 169 -15.58 6.30 11.74
CA LEU A 169 -14.54 5.27 11.81
C LEU A 169 -13.20 5.98 11.98
N TRP A 170 -12.54 5.78 13.10
CA TRP A 170 -11.19 6.29 13.36
C TRP A 170 -10.17 5.21 13.03
N LYS A 171 -9.08 5.59 12.37
CA LYS A 171 -8.08 4.65 11.85
C LYS A 171 -6.69 5.15 12.20
N LEU A 172 -5.82 4.24 12.59
CA LEU A 172 -4.42 4.52 12.88
C LEU A 172 -3.57 3.33 12.44
N GLU A 173 -2.51 3.62 11.72
CA GLU A 173 -1.39 2.75 11.43
C GLU A 173 -0.12 3.39 11.99
N SER A 174 0.76 2.62 12.59
CA SER A 174 2.11 3.08 12.92
C SER A 174 3.12 1.96 12.81
N LEU A 175 4.38 2.33 12.56
CA LEU A 175 5.49 1.41 12.54
C LEU A 175 6.74 2.01 13.15
N TYR A 176 7.61 1.12 13.62
CA TYR A 176 8.99 1.41 13.92
C TYR A 176 9.85 0.41 13.16
N ARG A 177 10.78 0.90 12.34
CA ARG A 177 11.61 0.07 11.46
C ARG A 177 13.10 0.30 11.73
N THR A 178 13.86 -0.79 11.74
CA THR A 178 15.32 -0.79 11.86
C THR A 178 15.96 -1.57 10.73
N GLY A 179 17.22 -1.22 10.39
CA GLY A 179 18.01 -1.91 9.36
C GLY A 179 17.77 -1.45 7.92
N GLN A 180 17.05 -0.35 7.70
CA GLN A 180 16.92 0.30 6.40
C GLN A 180 17.67 1.63 6.43
N GLY A 181 18.59 1.86 5.51
CA GLY A 181 19.45 3.04 5.55
C GLY A 181 20.38 3.08 6.78
N ASN A 182 20.67 4.28 7.27
CA ASN A 182 21.64 4.51 8.35
C ASN A 182 21.02 4.68 9.74
N GLU A 183 19.71 4.92 9.82
CA GLU A 183 19.01 5.26 11.06
C GLU A 183 17.70 4.48 11.19
N ASP A 184 17.33 4.21 12.44
CA ASP A 184 16.03 3.62 12.76
C ASP A 184 14.97 4.72 12.74
N TYR A 185 13.76 4.39 12.32
CA TYR A 185 12.75 5.42 12.04
C TYR A 185 11.34 5.00 12.50
N PHE A 186 10.50 5.99 12.77
CA PHE A 186 9.11 5.86 13.15
C PHE A 186 8.21 6.59 12.14
N ALA A 187 7.14 5.92 11.73
CA ALA A 187 6.13 6.50 10.86
C ALA A 187 4.73 6.16 11.36
N TRP A 188 3.76 7.02 11.05
CA TRP A 188 2.35 6.76 11.30
C TRP A 188 1.46 7.38 10.23
N ALA A 189 0.32 6.76 10.00
CA ALA A 189 -0.77 7.29 9.19
C ALA A 189 -2.06 7.16 9.98
N GLY A 190 -2.86 8.21 10.09
CA GLY A 190 -4.05 8.16 10.91
C GLY A 190 -5.07 9.21 10.56
N GLY A 191 -6.33 8.90 10.84
CA GLY A 191 -7.43 9.72 10.37
C GLY A 191 -8.80 9.21 10.74
N PHE A 192 -9.78 9.66 9.98
CA PHE A 192 -11.17 9.30 10.17
C PHE A 192 -11.91 9.17 8.84
N GLU A 193 -12.98 8.40 8.89
CA GLU A 193 -14.07 8.40 7.92
C GLU A 193 -15.37 8.78 8.61
N TYR A 194 -16.17 9.64 7.97
CA TYR A 194 -17.53 9.94 8.39
C TYR A 194 -18.49 9.67 7.24
N THR A 195 -19.52 8.86 7.48
CA THR A 195 -20.52 8.54 6.44
C THR A 195 -21.86 9.23 6.70
N SER A 196 -22.24 10.15 5.82
CA SER A 196 -23.59 10.70 5.78
C SER A 196 -24.51 9.76 5.00
N VAL A 197 -25.39 9.07 5.72
CA VAL A 197 -26.29 8.06 5.13
C VAL A 197 -27.53 8.71 4.53
N GLY A 198 -27.94 8.25 3.34
CA GLY A 198 -29.20 8.67 2.70
C GLY A 198 -29.23 10.14 2.29
N VAL A 199 -28.12 10.65 1.73
CA VAL A 199 -28.01 12.05 1.31
C VAL A 199 -29.10 12.41 0.30
N LEU A 200 -29.60 13.64 0.38
CA LEU A 200 -30.66 14.16 -0.51
C LEU A 200 -31.94 13.30 -0.51
N GLU A 201 -32.29 12.69 0.63
CA GLU A 201 -33.45 11.80 0.77
C GLU A 201 -33.40 10.60 -0.20
N SER A 202 -32.19 10.19 -0.59
CA SER A 202 -31.96 9.09 -1.51
C SER A 202 -31.46 7.85 -0.78
N LYS A 203 -31.08 6.82 -1.55
CA LYS A 203 -30.36 5.65 -1.01
C LYS A 203 -28.85 5.86 -0.97
N MET A 204 -28.35 6.97 -1.52
CA MET A 204 -26.93 7.21 -1.66
C MET A 204 -26.32 7.64 -0.33
N ASP A 205 -25.09 7.24 -0.09
CA ASP A 205 -24.30 7.64 1.07
C ASP A 205 -23.11 8.48 0.60
N LEU A 206 -22.76 9.50 1.38
CA LEU A 206 -21.60 10.36 1.14
C LEU A 206 -20.62 10.23 2.31
N GLY A 207 -19.48 9.60 2.04
CA GLY A 207 -18.34 9.48 2.93
C GLY A 207 -17.39 10.66 2.81
N PHE A 208 -16.83 11.07 3.94
CA PHE A 208 -15.74 12.04 4.06
C PHE A 208 -14.57 11.32 4.69
N VAL A 209 -13.40 11.42 4.08
CA VAL A 209 -12.16 10.81 4.59
C VAL A 209 -11.17 11.94 4.86
N GLY A 210 -10.45 11.86 5.98
CA GLY A 210 -9.33 12.74 6.27
C GLY A 210 -8.23 11.95 6.99
N GLU A 211 -7.01 12.01 6.47
CA GLU A 211 -5.85 11.30 7.03
C GLU A 211 -4.62 12.22 7.06
N TRP A 212 -3.73 11.97 8.01
CA TRP A 212 -2.41 12.59 8.11
C TRP A 212 -1.38 11.47 8.17
N LEU A 213 -0.36 11.60 7.32
CA LEU A 213 0.80 10.73 7.21
C LEU A 213 2.03 11.46 7.74
N TYR A 214 2.88 10.76 8.47
CA TYR A 214 4.10 11.29 9.03
C TYR A 214 5.20 10.22 9.08
N ASP A 215 6.40 10.55 8.62
CA ASP A 215 7.62 9.75 8.63
C ASP A 215 8.76 10.62 9.19
N ASP A 216 9.41 10.18 10.27
CA ASP A 216 10.44 11.00 10.92
C ASP A 216 11.77 11.11 10.14
N ARG A 217 11.86 10.46 8.97
CA ARG A 217 12.97 10.61 8.03
C ARG A 217 12.90 11.88 7.18
N GLU A 218 11.74 12.55 7.11
CA GLU A 218 11.54 13.76 6.31
C GLU A 218 12.03 13.54 4.85
N ASP A 219 12.86 14.45 4.31
CA ASP A 219 13.43 14.40 2.95
C ASP A 219 14.30 13.15 2.67
N ASP A 220 14.76 12.43 3.70
CA ASP A 220 15.55 11.20 3.55
C ASP A 220 14.67 9.95 3.37
N ALA A 221 13.34 10.09 3.37
CA ALA A 221 12.41 8.97 3.22
C ALA A 221 12.37 8.44 1.77
N ASP A 222 12.37 7.11 1.61
CA ASP A 222 12.20 6.44 0.31
C ASP A 222 10.72 6.43 -0.17
N THR A 223 9.92 7.46 0.16
CA THR A 223 8.49 7.57 -0.14
C THR A 223 8.12 9.00 -0.54
N ALA A 224 7.05 9.13 -1.32
CA ALA A 224 6.46 10.42 -1.68
C ALA A 224 5.52 10.99 -0.59
N PHE A 225 5.28 10.22 0.48
CA PHE A 225 4.29 10.53 1.49
C PHE A 225 4.93 10.53 2.88
N GLU A 226 5.70 11.58 3.16
CA GLU A 226 6.46 11.71 4.42
C GLU A 226 5.74 12.59 5.44
N ASN A 227 5.11 13.68 5.03
CA ASN A 227 4.34 14.56 5.92
C ASN A 227 3.18 15.19 5.14
N ASP A 228 2.15 14.38 4.95
CA ASP A 228 1.07 14.68 4.02
C ASP A 228 -0.29 14.69 4.71
N ILE A 229 -1.14 15.63 4.30
CA ILE A 229 -2.55 15.61 4.64
C ILE A 229 -3.33 15.16 3.43
N ALA A 230 -4.16 14.13 3.62
CA ALA A 230 -5.04 13.60 2.61
C ALA A 230 -6.50 13.82 2.99
N GLY A 231 -7.33 14.06 1.98
CA GLY A 231 -8.77 14.26 2.14
C GLY A 231 -9.55 13.70 0.96
N GLY A 232 -10.74 13.17 1.22
CA GLY A 232 -11.51 12.50 0.19
C GLY A 232 -13.02 12.57 0.37
N LEU A 233 -13.73 12.47 -0.75
CA LEU A 233 -15.18 12.31 -0.82
C LEU A 233 -15.50 10.98 -1.50
N ARG A 234 -16.22 10.11 -0.79
CA ARG A 234 -16.69 8.82 -1.31
C ARG A 234 -18.19 8.89 -1.53
N LEU A 235 -18.64 8.66 -2.76
CA LEU A 235 -20.07 8.49 -3.07
C LEU A 235 -20.36 7.01 -3.26
N THR A 236 -21.26 6.47 -2.44
CA THR A 236 -21.80 5.11 -2.61
C THR A 236 -23.25 5.22 -3.03
N VAL A 237 -23.59 4.80 -4.26
CA VAL A 237 -24.94 5.00 -4.79
C VAL A 237 -25.96 4.02 -4.19
N ASN A 238 -25.49 2.90 -3.65
CA ASN A 238 -26.32 1.80 -3.13
C ASN A 238 -27.35 1.30 -4.16
N ASP A 239 -26.97 1.28 -5.45
CA ASP A 239 -27.75 0.66 -6.52
C ASP A 239 -27.33 -0.81 -6.75
N ALA A 240 -28.15 -1.56 -7.49
CA ALA A 240 -27.84 -2.97 -7.80
C ALA A 240 -26.60 -3.14 -8.70
N ALA A 241 -26.10 -2.03 -9.25
CA ALA A 241 -24.87 -1.99 -10.04
C ALA A 241 -23.62 -1.74 -9.20
N SER A 242 -23.77 -1.57 -7.87
CA SER A 242 -22.69 -1.24 -6.94
C SER A 242 -21.87 -0.03 -7.40
N SER A 243 -22.56 1.04 -7.82
CA SER A 243 -21.85 2.22 -8.33
C SER A 243 -21.22 3.00 -7.19
N GLU A 244 -19.94 3.32 -7.35
CA GLU A 244 -19.16 4.07 -6.37
C GLU A 244 -18.17 5.03 -7.04
N ALA A 245 -17.79 6.07 -6.33
CA ALA A 245 -16.71 6.96 -6.73
C ALA A 245 -15.98 7.52 -5.49
N LEU A 246 -14.65 7.58 -5.55
CA LEU A 246 -13.79 8.21 -4.57
C LEU A 246 -13.00 9.33 -5.26
N LEU A 247 -13.23 10.57 -4.84
CA LEU A 247 -12.42 11.72 -5.22
C LEU A 247 -11.49 12.04 -4.06
N GLY A 248 -10.18 11.95 -4.28
CA GLY A 248 -9.16 12.20 -3.28
C GLY A 248 -8.22 13.35 -3.65
N TRP A 249 -7.63 13.92 -2.61
CA TRP A 249 -6.56 14.92 -2.68
C TRP A 249 -5.53 14.61 -1.60
N VAL A 250 -4.25 14.73 -1.96
CA VAL A 250 -3.12 14.63 -1.03
C VAL A 250 -2.24 15.87 -1.20
N GLN A 251 -1.74 16.39 -0.09
CA GLN A 251 -0.89 17.57 -0.02
C GLN A 251 0.20 17.38 1.01
N ASP A 252 1.42 17.52 0.51
CA ASP A 252 2.62 17.71 1.31
C ASP A 252 2.49 18.99 2.16
N VAL A 253 2.71 18.88 3.46
CA VAL A 253 2.57 19.98 4.43
C VAL A 253 3.72 20.98 4.32
N ASP A 254 4.90 20.54 3.89
CA ASP A 254 6.14 21.30 3.82
C ASP A 254 6.37 21.92 2.43
N THR A 255 5.74 21.37 1.38
CA THR A 255 5.85 21.87 0.01
C THR A 255 4.50 22.30 -0.60
N SER A 256 4.52 22.72 -1.88
CA SER A 256 3.29 23.03 -2.64
C SER A 256 2.75 21.82 -3.41
N ALA A 257 3.39 20.66 -3.32
CA ALA A 257 3.03 19.48 -4.09
C ALA A 257 1.64 18.99 -3.75
N ARG A 258 0.90 18.60 -4.78
CA ARG A 258 -0.47 18.11 -4.68
C ARG A 258 -0.69 16.96 -5.63
N LEU A 259 -1.41 15.96 -5.15
CA LEU A 259 -1.98 14.91 -5.97
C LEU A 259 -3.50 14.98 -5.89
N LEU A 260 -4.16 14.87 -7.03
CA LEU A 260 -5.59 14.65 -7.11
C LEU A 260 -5.84 13.32 -7.79
N PHE A 261 -6.76 12.53 -7.26
CA PHE A 261 -7.17 11.30 -7.91
C PHE A 261 -8.68 11.09 -7.87
N LEU A 262 -9.18 10.37 -8.84
CA LEU A 262 -10.56 9.92 -8.92
C LEU A 262 -10.57 8.46 -9.30
N GLU A 263 -11.24 7.65 -8.50
CA GLU A 263 -11.55 6.27 -8.81
C GLU A 263 -13.08 6.12 -8.86
N ALA A 264 -13.59 5.46 -9.88
CA ALA A 264 -15.03 5.24 -10.05
C ALA A 264 -15.28 3.87 -10.67
N SER A 265 -16.24 3.14 -10.10
CA SER A 265 -16.60 1.80 -10.56
C SER A 265 -18.12 1.67 -10.76
N ARG A 266 -18.53 0.89 -11.76
CA ARG A 266 -19.95 0.56 -11.99
C ARG A 266 -20.12 -0.72 -12.79
N ARG A 267 -21.06 -1.58 -12.36
CA ARG A 267 -21.47 -2.75 -13.15
C ARG A 267 -22.54 -2.42 -14.19
N PHE A 268 -22.45 -3.09 -15.33
CA PHE A 268 -23.46 -3.05 -16.40
C PHE A 268 -23.99 -4.45 -16.68
N GLY A 269 -25.26 -4.67 -16.33
CA GLY A 269 -25.84 -6.01 -16.35
C GLY A 269 -25.09 -6.94 -15.39
N ASN A 270 -24.99 -8.22 -15.75
CA ASN A 270 -24.39 -9.23 -14.87
C ASN A 270 -22.91 -9.53 -15.19
N ASN A 271 -22.40 -9.04 -16.32
CA ASN A 271 -21.16 -9.53 -16.88
C ASN A 271 -20.11 -8.44 -17.08
N TRP A 272 -20.48 -7.15 -17.00
CA TRP A 272 -19.55 -6.06 -17.28
C TRP A 272 -19.29 -5.22 -16.03
N LEU A 273 -18.03 -4.87 -15.80
CA LEU A 273 -17.61 -3.89 -14.81
C LEU A 273 -16.77 -2.83 -15.53
N LEU A 274 -17.12 -1.57 -15.35
CA LEU A 274 -16.35 -0.42 -15.81
C LEU A 274 -15.63 0.18 -14.61
N ASN A 275 -14.32 0.37 -14.74
CA ASN A 275 -13.51 1.17 -13.83
C ASN A 275 -12.99 2.40 -14.57
N ILE A 276 -12.96 3.52 -13.89
CA ILE A 276 -12.36 4.78 -14.33
C ILE A 276 -11.40 5.22 -13.25
N GLU A 277 -10.19 5.57 -13.66
CA GLU A 277 -9.17 6.11 -12.78
C GLU A 277 -8.57 7.37 -13.41
N MET A 278 -8.32 8.38 -12.59
CA MET A 278 -7.63 9.60 -12.98
C MET A 278 -6.63 9.97 -11.90
N ARG A 279 -5.43 10.40 -12.29
CA ARG A 279 -4.42 10.96 -11.38
C ARG A 279 -3.83 12.21 -12.01
N LEU A 280 -3.75 13.28 -11.23
CA LEU A 280 -3.23 14.58 -11.64
C LEU A 280 -2.20 15.07 -10.64
N SER A 281 -1.06 15.52 -11.14
CA SER A 281 0.02 16.10 -10.33
C SER A 281 0.00 17.62 -10.48
N LEU A 282 -0.14 18.34 -9.37
CA LEU A 282 -0.23 19.81 -9.35
C LEU A 282 0.90 20.39 -8.51
N ASP A 283 1.45 21.53 -8.97
CA ASP A 283 2.38 22.39 -8.21
C ASP A 283 3.60 21.67 -7.58
N GLN A 284 4.11 20.63 -8.26
CA GLN A 284 5.26 19.81 -7.85
C GLN A 284 6.60 20.59 -7.96
N PRO A 285 7.22 21.02 -6.84
CA PRO A 285 8.51 21.71 -6.84
C PRO A 285 9.67 20.75 -7.14
N ASP A 286 10.83 21.28 -7.51
CA ASP A 286 12.02 20.49 -7.87
C ASP A 286 12.67 19.74 -6.71
N SER A 287 12.31 20.08 -5.47
CA SER A 287 12.68 19.35 -4.27
C SER A 287 11.80 18.13 -3.98
N ASP A 288 10.62 18.02 -4.60
CA ASP A 288 9.65 16.98 -4.27
C ASP A 288 10.00 15.62 -4.90
N PHE A 289 9.72 14.54 -4.16
CA PHE A 289 9.94 13.16 -4.60
C PHE A 289 9.29 12.84 -5.95
N LEU A 290 8.08 13.37 -6.20
CA LEU A 290 7.31 13.13 -7.42
C LEU A 290 7.56 14.17 -8.51
N PHE A 291 8.56 15.05 -8.37
CA PHE A 291 8.88 16.07 -9.36
C PHE A 291 9.07 15.49 -10.76
N ASP A 292 9.75 14.35 -10.89
CA ASP A 292 9.99 13.72 -12.19
C ASP A 292 8.70 13.29 -12.89
N GLN A 293 7.64 13.03 -12.12
CA GLN A 293 6.32 12.62 -12.60
C GLN A 293 5.36 13.81 -12.78
N ARG A 294 5.77 15.05 -12.47
CA ARG A 294 4.91 16.25 -12.46
C ARG A 294 4.14 16.58 -13.75
N LYS A 295 4.55 16.01 -14.88
CA LYS A 295 3.90 16.23 -16.19
C LYS A 295 3.15 15.00 -16.69
N ASP A 296 3.14 13.93 -15.89
CA ASP A 296 2.52 12.68 -16.24
C ASP A 296 1.16 12.56 -15.56
N ASP A 297 0.15 13.19 -16.16
CA ASP A 297 -1.24 12.93 -15.79
C ASP A 297 -1.71 11.59 -16.37
N LEU A 298 -2.54 10.89 -15.61
CA LEU A 298 -3.14 9.60 -15.96
C LEU A 298 -4.66 9.73 -16.08
N PHE A 299 -5.19 9.16 -17.15
CA PHE A 299 -6.60 8.83 -17.27
C PHE A 299 -6.72 7.41 -17.83
N GLN A 300 -7.31 6.53 -17.05
CA GLN A 300 -7.46 5.12 -17.38
C GLN A 300 -8.94 4.73 -17.36
N THR A 301 -9.31 3.84 -18.26
CA THR A 301 -10.65 3.26 -18.30
C THR A 301 -10.53 1.79 -18.64
N GLU A 302 -11.09 0.96 -17.78
CA GLU A 302 -11.02 -0.49 -17.90
C GLU A 302 -12.42 -1.07 -17.97
N LEU A 303 -12.61 -2.02 -18.87
CA LEU A 303 -13.88 -2.71 -19.05
C LEU A 303 -13.66 -4.22 -18.92
N PHE A 304 -14.07 -4.76 -17.79
CA PHE A 304 -13.94 -6.18 -17.48
C PHE A 304 -15.19 -6.93 -17.92
N TYR A 305 -14.99 -8.12 -18.51
CA TYR A 305 -16.05 -9.07 -18.83
C TYR A 305 -15.90 -10.35 -17.99
N TYR A 306 -16.94 -10.72 -17.25
CA TYR A 306 -17.02 -11.94 -16.47
C TYR A 306 -17.93 -12.95 -17.19
N PHE A 307 -17.43 -14.17 -17.37
CA PHE A 307 -18.12 -15.29 -18.04
C PHE A 307 -18.86 -16.20 -17.05
#